data_AF-A0A0F8YMK0-F1
#
_entry.id   AF-A0A0F8YMK0-F1
#
_cell.length_a   1.000
_cell.length_b   1.000
_cell.length_c   1.000
_cell.angle_alpha   90.00
_cell.angle_beta   90.00
_cell.angle_gamma   90.00
#
_symmetry.space_group_name_H-M   'P 1'
#
loop_
_entity.id
_entity.type
_entity.pdbx_description
1 polymer ?
#
loop_
_entity_poly.entity_id
_entity_poly.type
_entity_poly.pdbx_seq_one_letter_code
_entity_poly.pdbx_strand_id
1 'polypeptide(L)'
;MIGAIESAQKSKSGKTLSVKVLGAYYSSKNWELESMVGKEIVFEPSPQVFPDGTSIQWLNEYSVSAAAPAAGPAAQVMDQAVAQKIAAAPDKDSLIGAFALCKSCPATSASVAWSNFLYFYDQLKGWNPNEPF
;
A
#
# COMPACT_ATOMS: atom_id res chain seq x y z
N MET A 1 -11.40 -12.33 5.78
CA MET A 1 -10.10 -12.76 6.38
C MET A 1 -8.98 -11.92 5.79
N ILE A 2 -7.83 -11.81 6.48
CA ILE A 2 -6.65 -11.08 5.98
C ILE A 2 -5.47 -12.04 5.94
N GLY A 3 -4.74 -12.09 4.82
CA GLY A 3 -3.58 -12.96 4.68
C GLY A 3 -2.73 -12.65 3.45
N ALA A 4 -1.45 -12.99 3.52
CA ALA A 4 -0.52 -12.83 2.41
C ALA A 4 -0.60 -14.00 1.42
N ILE A 5 -0.51 -13.69 0.12
CA ILE A 5 -0.42 -14.70 -0.92
C ILE A 5 0.97 -15.33 -0.88
N GLU A 6 1.06 -16.59 -0.47
CA GLU A 6 2.31 -17.34 -0.37
C GLU A 6 2.77 -17.85 -1.73
N SER A 7 1.83 -18.29 -2.57
CA SER A 7 2.12 -18.80 -3.91
C SER A 7 0.87 -18.78 -4.78
N ALA A 8 1.06 -18.63 -6.08
CA ALA A 8 0.02 -18.77 -7.09
C ALA A 8 0.51 -19.70 -8.21
N GLN A 9 -0.30 -20.67 -8.61
CA GLN A 9 0.04 -21.64 -9.65
C GLN A 9 -1.15 -21.89 -10.58
N LYS A 10 -0.91 -21.94 -11.88
CA LYS A 10 -1.96 -22.25 -12.87
C LYS A 10 -2.37 -23.72 -12.74
N SER A 11 -3.67 -23.98 -12.75
CA SER A 11 -4.18 -25.34 -12.81
C SER A 11 -3.76 -26.04 -14.10
N LYS A 12 -3.69 -27.37 -14.07
CA LYS A 12 -3.36 -28.19 -15.26
C LYS A 12 -4.33 -27.97 -16.43
N SER A 13 -5.57 -27.58 -16.14
CA SER A 13 -6.57 -27.27 -17.16
C SER A 13 -6.41 -25.87 -17.77
N GLY A 14 -5.60 -25.00 -17.15
CA GLY A 14 -5.44 -23.61 -17.54
C GLY A 14 -6.68 -22.74 -17.29
N LYS A 15 -7.72 -23.25 -16.64
CA LYS A 15 -9.00 -22.54 -16.45
C LYS A 15 -9.07 -21.78 -15.13
N THR A 16 -8.26 -22.18 -14.15
CA THR A 16 -8.22 -21.58 -12.82
C THR A 16 -6.78 -21.42 -12.33
N LEU A 17 -6.62 -20.54 -11.34
CA LEU A 17 -5.41 -20.32 -10.57
C LEU A 17 -5.60 -20.92 -9.16
N SER A 18 -4.62 -21.66 -8.68
CA SER A 18 -4.55 -22.12 -7.30
C SER A 18 -3.69 -21.16 -6.50
N VAL A 19 -4.23 -20.60 -5.43
CA VAL A 19 -3.61 -19.54 -4.62
C VAL A 19 -3.50 -20.04 -3.19
N LYS A 20 -2.32 -19.94 -2.60
CA LYS A 20 -2.06 -20.35 -1.21
C LYS A 20 -2.04 -19.12 -0.31
N VAL A 21 -2.87 -19.12 0.72
CA VAL A 21 -2.99 -18.02 1.69
C VAL A 21 -3.18 -18.62 3.09
N LEU A 22 -2.38 -18.18 4.08
CA LEU A 22 -2.43 -18.69 5.47
C LEU A 22 -2.32 -20.22 5.55
N GLY A 23 -1.47 -20.84 4.73
CA GLY A 23 -1.31 -22.29 4.68
C GLY A 23 -2.41 -23.08 3.95
N ALA A 24 -3.50 -22.46 3.53
CA ALA A 24 -4.61 -23.10 2.82
C ALA A 24 -4.61 -22.77 1.32
N TYR A 25 -5.09 -23.72 0.48
CA TYR A 25 -5.22 -23.54 -0.97
C TYR A 25 -6.64 -23.15 -1.35
N TYR A 26 -6.74 -22.11 -2.18
CA TYR A 26 -7.97 -21.58 -2.74
C TYR A 26 -7.92 -21.64 -4.27
N SER A 27 -9.08 -21.80 -4.90
CA SER A 27 -9.21 -21.68 -6.36
C SER A 27 -9.69 -20.28 -6.73
N SER A 28 -9.15 -19.69 -7.79
CA SER A 28 -9.60 -18.40 -8.31
C SER A 28 -9.62 -18.40 -9.84
N LYS A 29 -10.45 -17.53 -10.42
CA LYS A 29 -10.40 -17.19 -11.86
C LYS A 29 -9.64 -15.90 -12.12
N ASN A 30 -9.24 -15.19 -11.07
CA ASN A 30 -8.58 -13.90 -11.16
C ASN A 30 -7.07 -14.10 -11.33
N TRP A 31 -6.61 -13.96 -12.58
CA TRP A 31 -5.20 -14.16 -12.94
C TRP A 31 -4.27 -13.11 -12.33
N GLU A 32 -4.78 -11.94 -11.98
CA GLU A 32 -4.01 -10.86 -11.37
C GLU A 32 -3.36 -11.26 -10.04
N LEU A 33 -3.93 -12.23 -9.32
CA LEU A 33 -3.39 -12.78 -8.08
C LEU A 33 -2.00 -13.41 -8.26
N GLU A 34 -1.64 -13.83 -9.49
CA GLU A 34 -0.29 -14.31 -9.81
C GLU A 34 0.75 -13.20 -9.60
N SER A 35 0.41 -11.95 -9.92
CA SER A 35 1.28 -10.77 -9.70
C SER A 35 1.24 -10.25 -8.26
N MET A 36 0.36 -10.80 -7.42
CA MET A 36 0.15 -10.38 -6.03
C MET A 36 0.81 -11.32 -5.01
N VAL A 37 1.62 -12.29 -5.45
CA VAL A 37 2.43 -13.11 -4.55
C VAL A 37 3.30 -12.22 -3.66
N GLY A 38 3.26 -12.45 -2.35
CA GLY A 38 3.92 -11.63 -1.33
C GLY A 38 3.09 -10.42 -0.85
N LYS A 39 1.94 -10.11 -1.48
CA LYS A 39 1.03 -9.06 -1.02
C LYS A 39 -0.03 -9.61 -0.09
N GLU A 40 -0.42 -8.77 0.86
CA GLU A 40 -1.53 -9.04 1.76
C GLU A 40 -2.85 -8.66 1.11
N ILE A 41 -3.83 -9.56 1.19
CA ILE A 41 -5.16 -9.37 0.66
C ILE A 41 -6.19 -9.55 1.78
N VAL A 42 -7.27 -8.76 1.72
CA VAL A 42 -8.50 -9.06 2.44
C VAL A 42 -9.35 -9.88 1.50
N PHE A 43 -9.75 -11.07 1.93
CA PHE A 43 -10.47 -12.02 1.09
C PHE A 43 -11.56 -12.74 1.86
N GLU A 44 -12.60 -13.14 1.14
CA GLU A 44 -13.70 -13.94 1.66
C GLU A 44 -13.80 -15.23 0.83
N PRO A 45 -13.47 -16.39 1.41
CA PRO A 45 -13.62 -17.65 0.70
C PRO A 45 -15.09 -17.95 0.48
N SER A 46 -15.43 -18.33 -0.74
CA SER A 46 -16.74 -18.85 -1.09
C SER A 46 -16.65 -20.37 -1.25
N PRO A 47 -17.15 -21.16 -0.28
CA PRO A 47 -17.19 -22.60 -0.44
C PRO A 47 -18.22 -22.98 -1.50
N GLN A 48 -17.80 -23.74 -2.51
CA GLN A 48 -18.69 -24.36 -3.48
C GLN A 48 -18.61 -25.87 -3.34
N VAL A 49 -19.74 -26.49 -3.01
CA VAL A 49 -19.88 -27.94 -2.96
C VAL A 49 -20.44 -28.41 -4.30
N PHE A 50 -19.73 -29.32 -4.94
CA PHE A 50 -20.17 -29.94 -6.18
C PHE A 50 -21.14 -31.10 -5.87
N PRO A 51 -22.00 -31.49 -6.83
CA PRO A 51 -22.96 -32.59 -6.64
C PRO A 51 -22.34 -33.94 -6.28
N ASP A 52 -21.03 -34.11 -6.48
CA ASP A 52 -20.24 -35.30 -6.14
C ASP A 52 -19.71 -35.29 -4.68
N GLY A 53 -20.05 -34.26 -3.89
CA GLY A 53 -19.61 -34.08 -2.51
C GLY A 53 -18.24 -33.42 -2.36
N THR A 54 -17.55 -33.10 -3.45
CA THR A 54 -16.27 -32.38 -3.41
C THR A 54 -16.52 -30.90 -3.08
N SER A 55 -15.76 -30.34 -2.13
CA SER A 55 -15.82 -28.91 -1.81
C SER A 55 -14.57 -28.18 -2.30
N ILE A 56 -14.75 -27.09 -3.04
CA ILE A 56 -13.67 -26.16 -3.40
C ILE A 56 -13.90 -24.83 -2.70
N GLN A 57 -12.84 -24.30 -2.09
CA GLN A 57 -12.84 -22.94 -1.54
C GLN A 57 -12.44 -21.97 -2.65
N TRP A 58 -13.37 -21.10 -3.06
CA TRP A 58 -13.12 -20.09 -4.09
C TRP A 58 -12.67 -18.76 -3.49
N LEU A 59 -11.77 -18.09 -4.17
CA LEU A 59 -11.34 -16.73 -3.87
C LEU A 59 -11.71 -15.84 -5.07
N ASN A 60 -13.00 -15.49 -5.12
CA ASN A 60 -13.57 -14.64 -6.17
C ASN A 60 -13.55 -13.17 -5.77
N GLU A 61 -13.83 -12.90 -4.49
CA GLU A 61 -13.83 -11.57 -3.91
C GLU A 61 -12.57 -11.37 -3.08
N TYR A 62 -11.79 -10.37 -3.45
CA TYR A 62 -10.65 -9.90 -2.69
C TYR A 62 -10.47 -8.41 -2.89
N SER A 63 -9.94 -7.75 -1.87
CA SER A 63 -9.30 -6.46 -2.01
C SER A 63 -7.84 -6.62 -1.62
N VAL A 64 -6.96 -5.87 -2.27
CA VAL A 64 -5.62 -5.71 -1.74
C VAL A 64 -5.81 -5.07 -0.37
N SER A 65 -5.30 -5.73 0.68
CA SER A 65 -5.24 -5.12 2.00
C SER A 65 -4.58 -3.78 1.76
N ALA A 66 -5.33 -2.69 1.94
CA ALA A 66 -4.72 -1.38 1.97
C ALA A 66 -3.66 -1.56 3.04
N ALA A 67 -2.40 -1.66 2.63
CA ALA A 67 -1.31 -1.82 3.56
C ALA A 67 -1.60 -0.77 4.63
N ALA A 68 -1.72 -1.18 5.90
CA ALA A 68 -1.47 -0.23 6.97
C ALA A 68 -0.20 0.49 6.50
N PRO A 69 -0.32 1.80 6.17
CA PRO A 69 0.39 2.45 5.09
C PRO A 69 1.79 1.91 5.06
N ALA A 70 2.13 1.17 4.00
CA ALA A 70 3.39 0.45 3.89
C ALA A 70 4.47 1.44 4.31
N ALA A 71 4.91 1.25 5.54
CA ALA A 71 5.80 2.14 6.22
C ALA A 71 7.15 1.71 5.65
N GLY A 72 7.38 2.09 4.39
CA GLY A 72 8.57 1.71 3.67
C GLY A 72 9.77 2.16 4.51
N PRO A 73 10.93 1.49 4.39
CA PRO A 73 12.11 1.94 5.12
C PRO A 73 12.48 3.40 4.80
N ALA A 74 12.03 3.93 3.66
CA ALA A 74 12.12 5.35 3.33
C ALA A 74 11.01 6.23 3.97
N ALA A 75 9.81 5.70 4.17
CA ALA A 75 8.71 6.40 4.83
C ALA A 75 8.88 6.44 6.36
N GLN A 76 9.31 5.35 7.01
CA GLN A 76 9.48 5.30 8.48
C GLN A 76 10.68 6.07 9.01
N VAL A 77 11.78 6.14 8.26
CA VAL A 77 12.96 6.89 8.72
C VAL A 77 12.70 8.40 8.65
N MET A 78 11.82 8.84 7.73
CA MET A 78 11.42 10.23 7.63
C MET A 78 10.29 10.56 8.63
N ASP A 79 9.35 9.65 8.90
CA ASP A 79 8.18 9.95 9.74
C ASP A 79 8.55 10.26 11.20
N GLN A 80 9.45 9.50 11.84
CA GLN A 80 9.77 9.73 13.26
C GLN A 80 10.77 10.87 13.50
N ALA A 81 11.81 10.98 12.67
CA ALA A 81 12.84 12.02 12.80
C ALA A 81 12.33 13.41 12.37
N VAL A 82 11.39 13.45 11.43
CA VAL A 82 10.81 14.71 10.97
C VAL A 82 9.61 15.12 11.84
N ALA A 83 8.77 14.19 12.32
CA ALA A 83 7.71 14.52 13.29
C ALA A 83 8.28 15.15 14.58
N GLN A 84 9.43 14.69 15.08
CA GLN A 84 10.10 15.32 16.22
C GLN A 84 10.62 16.73 15.91
N LYS A 85 11.12 16.98 14.70
CA LYS A 85 11.54 18.32 14.27
C LYS A 85 10.34 19.26 14.05
N ILE A 86 9.20 18.74 13.59
CA ILE A 86 7.94 19.48 13.42
C ILE A 86 7.36 19.90 14.77
N ALA A 87 7.42 19.04 15.78
CA ALA A 87 6.93 19.36 17.12
C ALA A 87 7.69 20.55 17.76
N ALA A 88 8.95 20.76 17.36
CA ALA A 88 9.82 21.82 17.88
C ALA A 88 9.89 23.08 16.98
N ALA A 89 9.28 23.07 15.80
CA ALA A 89 9.40 24.17 14.84
C ALA A 89 8.34 25.28 15.08
N PRO A 90 8.72 26.56 14.93
CA PRO A 90 7.81 27.69 15.13
C PRO A 90 6.78 27.85 13.99
N ASP A 91 7.06 27.37 12.78
CA ASP A 91 6.19 27.49 11.60
C ASP A 91 5.58 26.14 11.23
N LYS A 92 4.52 25.77 11.97
CA LYS A 92 3.86 24.46 11.86
C LYS A 92 3.01 24.33 10.60
N ASP A 93 2.44 25.43 10.10
CA ASP A 93 1.52 25.41 8.96
C ASP A 93 2.26 25.12 7.66
N SER A 94 3.41 25.76 7.45
CA SER A 94 4.29 25.49 6.29
C SER A 94 4.82 24.05 6.29
N LEU A 95 5.09 23.48 7.47
CA LEU A 95 5.54 22.09 7.61
C LEU A 95 4.44 21.08 7.29
N ILE A 96 3.21 21.32 7.78
CA ILE A 96 2.05 20.47 7.49
C ILE A 96 1.73 20.54 6.00
N GLY A 97 1.75 21.74 5.41
CA GLY A 97 1.54 21.93 3.97
C GLY A 97 2.60 21.21 3.13
N ALA A 98 3.88 21.32 3.49
CA ALA A 98 4.95 20.64 2.78
C ALA A 98 4.82 19.11 2.84
N PHE A 99 4.41 18.55 3.99
CA PHE A 99 4.11 17.13 4.13
C PHE A 99 2.96 16.67 3.25
N ALA A 100 1.88 17.46 3.19
CA ALA A 100 0.72 17.14 2.36
C ALA A 100 1.10 17.13 0.86
N LEU A 101 1.90 18.10 0.43
CA LEU A 101 2.37 18.19 -0.96
C LEU A 101 3.40 17.10 -1.31
N CYS A 102 4.27 16.71 -0.38
CA CYS A 102 5.17 15.56 -0.61
C CYS A 102 4.42 14.24 -0.82
N LYS A 103 3.23 14.07 -0.23
CA LYS A 103 2.42 12.85 -0.44
C LYS A 103 1.88 12.72 -1.87
N SER A 104 1.71 13.84 -2.59
CA SER A 104 1.28 13.82 -4.00
C SER A 104 2.45 13.72 -4.99
N CYS A 105 3.70 13.81 -4.52
CA CYS A 105 4.92 13.68 -5.32
C CYS A 105 5.74 12.45 -4.89
N PRO A 106 5.38 11.22 -5.33
CA PRO A 106 6.11 10.03 -4.96
C PRO A 106 7.55 10.08 -5.51
N ALA A 107 8.52 10.10 -4.60
CA ALA A 107 9.95 10.09 -4.94
C ALA A 107 10.48 8.66 -5.08
N THR A 108 11.41 8.45 -6.00
CA THR A 108 12.08 7.16 -6.24
C THR A 108 13.22 6.87 -5.25
N SER A 109 13.60 7.85 -4.42
CA SER A 109 14.63 7.70 -3.37
C SER A 109 14.43 8.69 -2.22
N ALA A 110 15.01 8.38 -1.05
CA ALA A 110 14.90 9.20 0.16
C ALA A 110 15.55 10.59 0.02
N SER A 111 16.66 10.71 -0.72
CA SER A 111 17.30 12.01 -0.98
C SER A 111 16.40 12.92 -1.83
N VAL A 112 15.72 12.37 -2.83
CA VAL A 112 14.74 13.10 -3.65
C VAL A 112 13.51 13.48 -2.82
N ALA A 113 13.05 12.59 -1.93
CA ALA A 113 11.94 12.90 -1.02
C ALA A 113 12.28 14.09 -0.09
N TRP A 114 13.50 14.12 0.44
CA TRP A 114 13.96 15.21 1.30
C TRP A 114 14.13 16.54 0.55
N SER A 115 14.68 16.51 -0.67
CA SER A 115 14.77 17.70 -1.53
C SER A 115 13.40 18.26 -1.91
N ASN A 116 12.44 17.39 -2.24
CA ASN A 116 11.05 17.81 -2.53
C ASN A 116 10.40 18.44 -1.29
N PHE A 117 10.66 17.86 -0.11
CA PHE A 117 10.17 18.41 1.15
C PHE A 117 10.71 19.80 1.44
N LEU A 118 12.03 20.00 1.34
CA LEU A 118 12.66 21.30 1.54
C LEU A 118 12.14 22.33 0.53
N TYR A 119 11.98 21.94 -0.74
CA TYR A 119 11.42 22.81 -1.77
C TYR A 119 10.02 23.30 -1.40
N PHE A 120 9.09 22.41 -1.04
CA PHE A 120 7.73 22.83 -0.65
C PHE A 120 7.71 23.64 0.64
N TYR A 121 8.55 23.27 1.61
CA TYR A 121 8.64 24.00 2.86
C TYR A 121 9.15 25.43 2.67
N ASP A 122 10.19 25.65 1.87
CA ASP A 122 10.71 26.99 1.60
C ASP A 122 9.71 27.84 0.79
N GLN A 123 8.97 27.23 -0.14
CA GLN A 123 7.89 27.91 -0.87
C GLN A 123 6.75 28.34 0.05
N LEU A 124 6.35 27.50 1.01
CA LEU A 124 5.28 27.80 1.95
C LEU A 124 5.72 28.79 3.04
N LYS A 125 6.95 28.64 3.55
CA LYS A 125 7.54 29.55 4.53
C LYS A 125 7.77 30.95 3.96
N GLY A 126 8.09 31.04 2.67
CA GLY A 126 8.20 32.30 1.93
C GLY A 126 6.87 32.88 1.47
N TRP A 127 5.76 32.17 1.64
CA TRP A 127 4.45 32.64 1.22
C TRP A 127 3.88 33.61 2.25
N ASN A 128 4.10 34.90 2.02
CA ASN A 128 3.43 35.97 2.75
C ASN A 128 2.10 36.30 2.03
N PRO A 129 0.93 35.91 2.57
CA PRO A 129 -0.35 36.18 1.92
C PRO A 129 -0.67 37.68 1.82
N ASN A 130 0.14 38.55 2.45
CA ASN A 130 -0.03 39.99 2.46
C ASN A 130 0.94 40.76 1.54
N GLU A 131 1.83 40.09 0.82
CA GLU A 131 2.66 40.75 -0.20
C GLU A 131 2.06 40.52 -1.60
N PRO A 132 1.65 41.59 -2.32
CA PRO A 132 1.19 41.45 -3.69
C PRO A 132 2.37 41.19 -4.63
N PHE A 133 2.12 40.38 -5.66
CA PHE A 133 3.04 40.06 -6.75
C PHE A 133 3.46 41.28 -7.57
#